data_AF-A0A1E4G614-F1
#
_entry.id   AF-A0A1E4G614-F1
#
_cell.length_a   1.000
_cell.length_b   1.000
_cell.length_c   1.000
_cell.angle_alpha   90.00
_cell.angle_beta   90.00
_cell.angle_gamma   90.00
#
_symmetry.space_group_name_H-M   'P 1'
#
loop_
_entity.id
_entity.type
_entity.pdbx_description
1 polymer ?
#
loop_
_entity_poly.entity_id
_entity_poly.type
_entity_poly.pdbx_seq_one_letter_code
_entity_poly.pdbx_strand_id
1 'polypeptide(L)'
;MQAILWLPFPLFVLIILAISVFCVLAGLGLVLLLRRLGGPLGERLPQATFVSVTATAWALSLGFAASDIFALNGKADQAALEERSSVMRILGTAAPEALNLPEMHRIVADYSEAVLELEAGANRNRAAAPEVEALLQELRVEIIAMRRHGIADVIIGKTVRDFDELQDARNARLAVGQSAVDDTKWYLVFALSLLTALNIGLVNAHAPKAARNALAIYGTALFLCVVILGINSDPYRTMRLNLPQIDPAASVEDGSPAEVDTASPEGV
;
A
#
# COMPACT_ATOMS: atom_id res chain seq x y z
N MET A 1 -15.85 6.57 8.35
CA MET A 1 -16.06 5.44 7.42
C MET A 1 -14.88 4.46 7.40
N GLN A 2 -13.88 4.59 8.29
CA GLN A 2 -12.79 3.61 8.50
C GLN A 2 -13.26 2.15 8.53
N ALA A 3 -14.43 1.86 9.11
CA ALA A 3 -15.00 0.53 9.14
C ALA A 3 -15.29 -0.08 7.76
N ILE A 4 -15.66 0.71 6.73
CA ILE A 4 -16.06 0.18 5.41
C ILE A 4 -14.86 -0.19 4.54
N LEU A 5 -13.81 0.64 4.53
CA LEU A 5 -12.60 0.38 3.74
C LEU A 5 -11.77 -0.79 4.31
N TRP A 6 -11.96 -1.09 5.60
CA TRP A 6 -11.27 -2.17 6.32
C TRP A 6 -12.04 -3.49 6.31
N LEU A 7 -13.20 -3.53 5.68
CA LEU A 7 -13.95 -4.76 5.53
C LEU A 7 -13.15 -5.80 4.74
N PRO A 8 -13.42 -7.10 5.01
CA PRO A 8 -12.96 -8.15 4.13
C PRO A 8 -13.40 -7.81 2.71
N PHE A 9 -12.50 -8.06 1.75
CA PHE A 9 -12.67 -7.70 0.34
C PHE A 9 -14.09 -7.94 -0.22
N PRO A 10 -14.72 -9.13 -0.03
CA PRO A 10 -16.06 -9.37 -0.56
C PRO A 10 -17.12 -8.43 0.02
N LEU A 11 -17.03 -8.09 1.31
CA LEU A 11 -18.01 -7.22 1.97
C LEU A 11 -17.82 -5.76 1.54
N PHE A 12 -16.58 -5.31 1.37
CA PHE A 12 -16.27 -4.01 0.77
C PHE A 12 -16.90 -3.88 -0.62
N VAL A 13 -16.66 -4.84 -1.52
CA VAL A 13 -17.21 -4.82 -2.89
C VAL A 13 -18.74 -4.83 -2.86
N LEU A 14 -19.36 -5.63 -1.98
CA LEU A 14 -20.81 -5.69 -1.82
C LEU A 14 -21.39 -4.34 -1.37
N ILE A 15 -20.75 -3.63 -0.44
CA ILE A 15 -21.20 -2.31 -0.01
C ILE A 15 -21.08 -1.29 -1.13
N ILE A 16 -19.97 -1.26 -1.87
CA ILE A 16 -19.81 -0.33 -3.01
C ILE A 16 -20.83 -0.65 -4.11
N LEU A 17 -21.11 -1.94 -4.35
CA LEU A 17 -22.18 -2.35 -5.25
C LEU A 17 -23.54 -1.83 -4.76
N ALA A 18 -23.85 -1.99 -3.47
CA ALA A 18 -25.10 -1.52 -2.87
C ALA A 18 -25.23 0.02 -2.97
N ILE A 19 -24.15 0.78 -2.76
CA ILE A 19 -24.13 2.24 -2.93
C ILE A 19 -24.37 2.62 -4.39
N SER A 20 -23.70 1.94 -5.33
CA SER A 20 -23.90 2.20 -6.77
C SER A 20 -25.34 1.91 -7.19
N VAL A 21 -25.87 0.75 -6.80
CA VAL A 21 -27.27 0.37 -7.04
C VAL A 21 -28.22 1.37 -6.39
N PHE A 22 -27.96 1.81 -5.16
CA PHE A 22 -28.75 2.83 -4.48
C PHE A 22 -28.77 4.16 -5.27
N CYS A 23 -27.63 4.66 -5.74
CA CYS A 23 -27.57 5.86 -6.57
C CYS A 23 -28.41 5.72 -7.85
N VAL A 24 -28.31 4.57 -8.53
CA VAL A 24 -29.10 4.27 -9.74
C VAL A 24 -30.60 4.24 -9.42
N LEU A 25 -30.99 3.54 -8.35
CA LEU A 25 -32.39 3.44 -7.92
C LEU A 25 -32.94 4.79 -7.45
N ALA A 26 -32.14 5.63 -6.79
CA ALA A 26 -32.53 6.97 -6.38
C ALA A 26 -32.81 7.86 -7.61
N GLY A 27 -31.91 7.83 -8.61
CA GLY A 27 -32.13 8.53 -9.89
C GLY A 27 -33.38 8.05 -10.63
N LEU A 28 -33.59 6.73 -10.72
CA LEU A 28 -34.80 6.15 -11.32
C LEU A 28 -36.07 6.47 -10.52
N GLY A 29 -35.99 6.42 -9.19
CA GLY A 29 -37.07 6.77 -8.28
C GLY A 29 -37.50 8.22 -8.45
N LEU A 30 -36.54 9.13 -8.62
CA LEU A 30 -36.80 10.54 -8.91
C LEU A 30 -37.51 10.71 -10.27
N VAL A 31 -37.07 10.00 -11.32
CA VAL A 31 -37.76 9.99 -12.62
C VAL A 31 -39.21 9.53 -12.46
N LEU A 32 -39.45 8.44 -11.72
CA LEU A 32 -40.79 7.92 -11.48
C LEU A 32 -41.65 8.91 -10.67
N LEU A 33 -41.08 9.55 -9.65
CA LEU A 33 -41.76 10.53 -8.81
C LEU A 33 -42.19 11.75 -9.63
N LEU A 34 -41.28 12.32 -10.43
CA LEU A 34 -41.58 13.48 -11.28
C LEU A 34 -42.65 13.17 -12.33
N ARG A 35 -42.63 11.95 -12.89
CA ARG A 35 -43.67 11.50 -13.82
C ARG A 35 -45.02 11.30 -13.13
N ARG A 36 -45.05 10.85 -11.88
CA ARG A 36 -46.29 10.70 -11.09
C ARG A 36 -46.89 12.04 -10.67
N LEU A 37 -46.06 13.02 -10.33
CA LEU A 37 -46.50 14.35 -9.90
C LEU A 37 -47.17 15.15 -11.04
N GLY A 38 -46.87 14.81 -12.30
CA GLY A 38 -47.46 15.47 -13.47
C GLY A 38 -47.06 16.94 -13.63
N GLY A 39 -47.43 17.54 -14.76
CA GLY A 39 -47.20 18.96 -15.07
C GLY A 39 -46.10 19.24 -16.12
N PRO A 40 -45.88 20.51 -16.48
CA PRO A 40 -44.90 20.92 -17.49
C PRO A 40 -43.48 20.75 -16.96
N LEU A 41 -42.94 19.55 -17.15
CA LEU A 41 -41.57 19.17 -16.79
C LEU A 41 -40.52 20.09 -17.45
N GLY A 42 -40.80 20.63 -18.65
CA GLY A 42 -39.85 21.47 -19.40
C GLY A 42 -39.44 22.77 -18.69
N GLU A 43 -40.26 23.30 -17.79
CA GLU A 43 -39.95 24.54 -17.04
C GLU A 43 -39.27 24.28 -15.69
N ARG A 44 -39.32 23.04 -15.19
CA ARG A 44 -38.87 22.67 -13.84
C ARG A 44 -37.57 21.88 -13.84
N LEU A 45 -37.18 21.34 -14.99
CA LEU A 45 -36.00 20.49 -15.11
C LEU A 45 -34.76 21.31 -15.47
N PRO A 46 -33.60 20.99 -14.87
CA PRO A 46 -32.34 21.60 -15.28
C PRO A 46 -32.04 21.24 -16.75
N GLN A 47 -31.31 22.14 -17.42
CA GLN A 47 -30.85 21.89 -18.78
C GLN A 47 -29.89 20.70 -18.81
N ALA A 48 -29.87 19.95 -19.92
CA ALA A 48 -29.04 18.75 -20.04
C ALA A 48 -27.54 19.01 -19.82
N THR A 49 -27.07 20.20 -20.17
CA THR A 49 -25.71 20.67 -19.93
C THR A 49 -25.34 20.69 -18.45
N PHE A 50 -26.31 20.84 -17.54
CA PHE A 50 -26.05 20.87 -16.10
C PHE A 50 -25.56 19.53 -15.54
N VAL A 51 -25.82 18.40 -16.23
CA VAL A 51 -25.22 17.10 -15.87
C VAL A 51 -23.71 17.16 -15.90
N SER A 52 -23.13 17.90 -16.85
CA SER A 52 -21.67 18.05 -16.96
C SER A 52 -21.07 18.69 -15.71
N VAL A 53 -21.75 19.67 -15.11
CA VAL A 53 -21.25 20.36 -13.90
C VAL A 53 -21.09 19.38 -12.74
N THR A 54 -22.13 18.60 -12.44
CA THR A 54 -22.08 17.62 -11.33
C THR A 54 -21.13 16.47 -11.65
N ALA A 55 -21.10 16.00 -12.90
CA ALA A 55 -20.21 14.92 -13.32
C ALA A 55 -18.74 15.34 -13.28
N THR A 56 -18.41 16.56 -13.70
CA THR A 56 -17.05 17.11 -13.62
C THR A 56 -16.62 17.32 -12.17
N ALA A 57 -17.49 17.87 -11.31
CA ALA A 57 -17.19 18.00 -9.89
C ALA A 57 -16.93 16.63 -9.23
N TRP A 58 -17.75 15.63 -9.56
CA TRP A 58 -17.55 14.25 -9.12
C TRP A 58 -16.21 13.68 -9.61
N ALA A 59 -15.89 13.83 -10.90
CA ALA A 59 -14.66 13.34 -11.50
C ALA A 59 -13.41 13.99 -10.89
N LEU A 60 -13.45 15.30 -10.63
CA LEU A 60 -12.34 16.02 -9.98
C LEU A 60 -12.14 15.55 -8.54
N SER A 61 -13.23 15.42 -7.76
CA SER A 61 -13.16 14.90 -6.40
C SER A 61 -12.58 13.48 -6.35
N LEU A 62 -13.00 12.61 -7.28
CA LEU A 62 -12.47 11.27 -7.42
C LEU A 62 -10.98 11.29 -7.81
N GLY A 63 -10.59 12.19 -8.72
CA GLY A 63 -9.20 12.37 -9.15
C GLY A 63 -8.27 12.80 -8.02
N PHE A 64 -8.70 13.73 -7.17
CA PHE A 64 -7.91 14.11 -5.98
C PHE A 64 -7.77 12.96 -4.98
N ALA A 65 -8.86 12.23 -4.71
CA ALA A 65 -8.80 11.04 -3.86
C ALA A 65 -7.85 9.97 -4.43
N ALA A 66 -7.89 9.74 -5.75
CA ALA A 66 -6.97 8.81 -6.43
C ALA A 66 -5.51 9.26 -6.30
N SER A 67 -5.24 10.55 -6.52
CA SER A 67 -3.88 11.12 -6.44
C SER A 67 -3.27 10.91 -5.06
N ASP A 68 -4.03 11.15 -3.99
CA ASP A 68 -3.53 10.98 -2.63
C ASP A 68 -3.26 9.50 -2.30
N ILE A 69 -4.14 8.60 -2.73
CA ILE A 69 -3.98 7.15 -2.55
C ILE A 69 -2.71 6.67 -3.25
N PHE A 70 -2.51 7.03 -4.52
CA PHE A 70 -1.33 6.61 -5.25
C PHE A 70 -0.04 7.25 -4.73
N ALA A 71 -0.11 8.50 -4.26
CA ALA A 71 1.03 9.13 -3.59
C ALA A 71 1.40 8.41 -2.28
N LEU A 72 0.41 7.97 -1.50
CA LEU A 72 0.64 7.19 -0.28
C LEU A 72 1.25 5.82 -0.60
N ASN A 73 0.76 5.14 -1.64
CA ASN A 73 1.32 3.87 -2.12
C ASN A 73 2.77 4.04 -2.60
N GLY A 74 3.07 5.11 -3.35
CA GLY A 74 4.44 5.42 -3.78
C GLY A 74 5.39 5.64 -2.59
N LYS A 75 4.94 6.30 -1.52
CA LYS A 75 5.72 6.45 -0.28
C LYS A 75 5.95 5.12 0.43
N ALA A 76 4.94 4.26 0.48
CA ALA A 76 5.05 2.91 1.05
C ALA A 76 6.09 2.07 0.31
N ASP A 77 6.03 2.07 -1.03
CA ASP A 77 6.98 1.38 -1.91
C ASP A 77 8.40 1.91 -1.70
N GLN A 78 8.56 3.24 -1.69
CA GLN A 78 9.86 3.87 -1.49
C GLN A 78 10.47 3.49 -0.12
N ALA A 79 9.72 3.61 0.96
CA ALA A 79 10.20 3.27 2.30
C ALA A 79 10.63 1.80 2.41
N ALA A 80 9.87 0.87 1.81
CA ALA A 80 10.24 -0.55 1.80
C ALA A 80 11.50 -0.83 0.97
N LEU A 81 11.68 -0.14 -0.15
CA LEU A 81 12.88 -0.28 -0.99
C LEU A 81 14.12 0.28 -0.29
N GLU A 82 14.00 1.41 0.40
CA GLU A 82 15.06 2.02 1.19
C GLU A 82 15.45 1.12 2.37
N GLU A 83 14.48 0.52 3.07
CA GLU A 83 14.72 -0.44 4.14
C GLU A 83 15.46 -1.67 3.61
N ARG A 84 14.95 -2.28 2.53
CA ARG A 84 15.60 -3.43 1.88
C ARG A 84 17.03 -3.11 1.42
N SER A 85 17.24 -1.93 0.84
CA SER A 85 18.56 -1.50 0.37
C SER A 85 19.54 -1.40 1.55
N SER A 86 19.11 -0.82 2.66
CA SER A 86 19.91 -0.68 3.88
C SER A 86 20.24 -2.04 4.49
N VAL A 87 19.25 -2.94 4.60
CA VAL A 87 19.47 -4.34 5.01
C VAL A 87 20.53 -5.03 4.13
N MET A 88 20.41 -4.94 2.80
CA MET A 88 21.37 -5.56 1.88
C MET A 88 22.79 -5.01 2.04
N ARG A 89 22.96 -3.71 2.28
CA ARG A 89 24.29 -3.10 2.48
C ARG A 89 24.93 -3.54 3.80
N ILE A 90 24.12 -3.67 4.86
CA ILE A 90 24.56 -4.17 6.17
C ILE A 90 24.94 -5.65 6.06
N LEU A 91 24.11 -6.49 5.43
CA LEU A 91 24.42 -7.90 5.16
C LEU A 91 25.68 -8.08 4.33
N GLY A 92 25.84 -7.31 3.25
CA GLY A 92 27.05 -7.36 2.42
C GLY A 92 28.31 -6.90 3.15
N THR A 93 28.18 -6.03 4.15
CA THR A 93 29.30 -5.63 5.02
C THR A 93 29.67 -6.74 6.00
N ALA A 94 28.67 -7.44 6.54
CA ALA A 94 28.82 -8.53 7.49
C ALA A 94 29.19 -9.88 6.84
N ALA A 95 29.07 -9.99 5.53
CA ALA A 95 29.28 -11.23 4.77
C ALA A 95 30.67 -11.85 5.01
N PRO A 96 30.80 -13.20 4.90
CA PRO A 96 32.06 -13.91 5.09
C PRO A 96 33.20 -13.40 4.20
N GLU A 97 32.89 -12.98 2.97
CA GLU A 97 33.86 -12.48 1.99
C GLU A 97 34.29 -11.02 2.25
N ALA A 98 33.60 -10.33 3.16
CA ALA A 98 33.85 -8.93 3.52
C ALA A 98 34.52 -8.82 4.89
N LEU A 99 33.78 -8.44 5.93
CA LEU A 99 34.32 -8.31 7.30
C LEU A 99 34.15 -9.57 8.14
N ASN A 100 33.41 -10.57 7.64
CA ASN A 100 33.10 -11.82 8.34
C ASN A 100 32.59 -11.57 9.77
N LEU A 101 31.41 -10.95 9.86
CA LEU A 101 30.75 -10.61 11.12
C LEU A 101 29.49 -11.47 11.29
N PRO A 102 29.63 -12.74 11.72
CA PRO A 102 28.53 -13.70 11.72
C PRO A 102 27.37 -13.31 12.64
N GLU A 103 27.66 -12.70 13.80
CA GLU A 103 26.60 -12.22 14.70
C GLU A 103 25.80 -11.07 14.08
N MET A 104 26.49 -10.09 13.49
CA MET A 104 25.85 -8.99 12.78
C MET A 104 24.99 -9.51 11.60
N HIS A 105 25.49 -10.52 10.88
CA HIS A 105 24.76 -11.15 9.79
C HIS A 105 23.48 -11.83 10.29
N ARG A 106 23.56 -12.60 11.39
CA ARG A 106 22.42 -13.25 12.04
C ARG A 106 21.38 -12.24 12.52
N ILE A 107 21.78 -11.21 13.25
CA ILE A 107 20.86 -10.18 13.78
C ILE A 107 20.04 -9.52 12.66
N VAL A 108 20.67 -9.26 11.51
CA VAL A 108 20.01 -8.62 10.37
C VAL A 108 19.07 -9.59 9.62
N ALA A 109 19.41 -10.89 9.62
CA ALA A 109 18.50 -11.94 9.14
C ALA A 109 17.25 -12.03 10.03
N ASP A 110 17.46 -12.12 11.35
CA ASP A 110 16.40 -12.19 12.36
C ASP A 110 15.52 -10.93 12.31
N TYR A 111 16.12 -9.75 12.12
CA TYR A 111 15.40 -8.50 11.88
C TYR A 111 14.46 -8.60 10.68
N SER A 112 14.96 -9.13 9.56
CA SER A 112 14.20 -9.22 8.32
C SER A 112 13.00 -10.17 8.47
N GLU A 113 13.18 -11.30 9.16
CA GLU A 113 12.11 -12.24 9.47
C GLU A 113 11.07 -11.63 10.43
N ALA A 114 11.52 -11.03 11.54
CA ALA A 114 10.65 -10.43 12.53
C ALA A 114 9.81 -9.28 11.94
N VAL A 115 10.38 -8.46 11.06
CA VAL A 115 9.63 -7.42 10.34
C VAL A 115 8.55 -8.02 9.44
N LEU A 116 8.87 -9.08 8.69
CA LEU A 116 7.92 -9.74 7.79
C LEU A 116 6.77 -10.39 8.56
N GLU A 117 7.04 -11.02 9.69
CA GLU A 117 6.04 -11.71 10.50
C GLU A 117 5.23 -10.74 11.39
N LEU A 118 5.90 -9.95 12.22
CA LEU A 118 5.29 -9.21 13.33
C LEU A 118 4.78 -7.82 12.91
N GLU A 119 5.46 -7.16 11.98
CA GLU A 119 5.05 -5.82 11.52
C GLU A 119 4.21 -5.90 10.25
N ALA A 120 4.75 -6.46 9.17
CA ALA A 120 4.10 -6.50 7.87
C ALA A 120 2.96 -7.52 7.82
N GLY A 121 3.19 -8.74 8.31
CA GLY A 121 2.21 -9.83 8.33
C GLY A 121 1.07 -9.59 9.31
N ALA A 122 1.39 -9.52 10.61
CA ALA A 122 0.38 -9.43 11.66
C ALA A 122 -0.31 -8.06 11.74
N ASN A 123 0.46 -6.96 11.62
CA ASN A 123 -0.02 -5.61 11.89
C ASN A 123 -0.15 -4.73 10.65
N ARG A 124 0.23 -5.22 9.47
CA ARG A 124 0.18 -4.46 8.20
C ARG A 124 0.88 -3.11 8.31
N ASN A 125 2.03 -3.10 9.01
CA ASN A 125 2.88 -1.95 9.27
C ASN A 125 2.23 -0.82 10.07
N ARG A 126 1.17 -1.10 10.86
CA ARG A 126 0.48 -0.07 11.66
C ARG A 126 1.10 0.17 13.04
N ALA A 127 1.90 -0.77 13.51
CA ALA A 127 2.52 -0.70 14.82
C ALA A 127 3.94 -1.27 14.73
N ALA A 128 4.84 -0.65 15.50
CA ALA A 128 6.16 -1.21 15.75
C ALA A 128 6.03 -2.45 16.64
N ALA A 129 6.80 -3.49 16.33
CA ALA A 129 6.91 -4.67 17.18
C ALA A 129 8.08 -4.48 18.19
N PRO A 130 7.88 -4.71 19.50
CA PRO A 130 8.96 -4.63 20.49
C PRO A 130 10.15 -5.54 20.17
N GLU A 131 9.90 -6.71 19.60
CA GLU A 131 10.92 -7.68 19.20
C GLU A 131 11.83 -7.14 18.11
N VAL A 132 11.27 -6.43 17.11
CA VAL A 132 12.04 -5.76 16.05
C VAL A 132 12.89 -4.63 16.64
N GLU A 133 12.36 -3.90 17.62
CA GLU A 133 13.12 -2.84 18.31
C GLU A 133 14.31 -3.40 19.09
N ALA A 134 14.14 -4.56 19.73
CA ALA A 134 15.22 -5.25 20.43
C ALA A 134 16.34 -5.67 19.47
N LEU A 135 16.00 -6.20 18.30
CA LEU A 135 16.98 -6.58 17.26
C LEU A 135 17.75 -5.37 16.71
N LEU A 136 17.08 -4.23 16.51
CA LEU A 136 17.76 -2.98 16.13
C LEU A 136 18.73 -2.50 17.21
N GLN A 137 18.36 -2.64 18.48
CA GLN A 137 19.24 -2.31 19.59
C GLN A 137 20.43 -3.27 19.69
N GLU A 138 20.23 -4.57 19.46
CA GLU A 138 21.30 -5.57 19.39
C GLU A 138 22.28 -5.25 18.25
N LEU A 139 21.75 -4.94 17.06
CA LEU A 139 22.54 -4.52 15.90
C LEU A 139 23.38 -3.28 16.20
N ARG A 140 22.81 -2.28 16.89
CA ARG A 140 23.55 -1.08 17.31
C ARG A 140 24.71 -1.43 18.24
N VAL A 141 24.52 -2.34 19.19
CA VAL A 141 25.59 -2.81 20.10
C VAL A 141 26.68 -3.52 19.31
N GLU A 142 26.32 -4.32 18.31
CA GLU A 142 27.27 -5.04 17.47
C GLU A 142 28.10 -4.09 16.58
N ILE A 143 27.48 -3.04 16.03
CA ILE A 143 28.19 -1.99 15.29
C ILE A 143 29.22 -1.28 16.19
N ILE A 144 28.89 -1.04 17.46
CA ILE A 144 29.85 -0.47 18.43
C ILE A 144 30.97 -1.47 18.73
N ALA A 145 30.66 -2.77 18.77
CA ALA A 145 31.62 -3.85 19.01
C ALA A 145 32.69 -3.94 17.92
N MET A 146 32.39 -3.57 16.67
CA MET A 146 33.33 -3.55 15.53
C MET A 146 34.66 -2.84 15.86
N ARG A 147 34.62 -1.80 16.70
CA ARG A 147 35.82 -1.08 17.13
C ARG A 147 36.78 -1.97 17.93
N ARG A 148 36.26 -2.89 18.74
CA ARG A 148 37.06 -3.86 19.50
C ARG A 148 37.74 -4.88 18.60
N HIS A 149 37.18 -5.13 17.41
CA HIS A 149 37.75 -6.01 16.39
C HIS A 149 38.79 -5.31 15.49
N GLY A 150 39.16 -4.06 15.78
CA GLY A 150 40.17 -3.32 15.02
C GLY A 150 39.72 -2.89 13.63
N ILE A 151 38.41 -2.87 13.37
CA ILE A 151 37.85 -2.44 12.08
C ILE A 151 38.06 -0.93 11.91
N ALA A 152 38.41 -0.49 10.70
CA ALA A 152 38.70 0.91 10.40
C ALA A 152 37.48 1.82 10.64
N ASP A 153 37.71 2.98 11.27
CA ASP A 153 36.66 3.96 11.62
C ASP A 153 35.81 4.41 10.42
N VAL A 154 36.39 4.44 9.21
CA VAL A 154 35.67 4.79 7.97
C VAL A 154 34.58 3.77 7.65
N ILE A 155 34.87 2.49 7.86
CA ILE A 155 33.93 1.39 7.62
C ILE A 155 32.85 1.40 8.69
N ILE A 156 33.24 1.54 9.97
CA ILE A 156 32.28 1.68 11.08
C ILE A 156 31.34 2.87 10.83
N GLY A 157 31.88 4.03 10.43
CA GLY A 157 31.08 5.22 10.13
C GLY A 157 30.14 5.03 8.94
N LYS A 158 30.51 4.21 7.94
CA LYS A 158 29.59 3.81 6.86
C LYS A 158 28.49 2.89 7.38
N THR A 159 28.83 1.90 8.19
CA THR A 159 27.86 0.95 8.78
C THR A 159 26.86 1.66 9.69
N VAL A 160 27.30 2.66 10.48
CA VAL A 160 26.40 3.49 11.28
C VAL A 160 25.41 4.25 10.39
N ARG A 161 25.87 4.85 9.29
CA ARG A 161 24.96 5.51 8.33
C ARG A 161 23.97 4.54 7.68
N ASP A 162 24.44 3.36 7.28
CA ASP A 162 23.55 2.33 6.72
C ASP A 162 22.49 1.86 7.75
N PHE A 163 22.87 1.80 9.03
CA PHE A 163 21.95 1.49 10.12
C PHE A 163 20.96 2.62 10.40
N ASP A 164 21.40 3.89 10.41
CA ASP A 164 20.49 5.03 10.58
C ASP A 164 19.47 5.10 9.42
N GLU A 165 19.93 4.89 8.18
CA GLU A 165 19.05 4.79 7.00
C GLU A 165 18.06 3.62 7.10
N LEU A 166 18.47 2.48 7.66
CA LEU A 166 17.57 1.36 7.95
C LEU A 166 16.45 1.77 8.92
N GLN A 167 16.81 2.42 10.03
CA GLN A 167 15.84 2.85 11.04
C GLN A 167 14.88 3.90 10.49
N ASP A 168 15.40 4.89 9.76
CA ASP A 168 14.60 5.94 9.13
C ASP A 168 13.62 5.36 8.11
N ALA A 169 14.06 4.41 7.27
CA ALA A 169 13.22 3.74 6.30
C ALA A 169 12.11 2.90 6.95
N ARG A 170 12.43 2.13 8.01
CA ARG A 170 11.43 1.40 8.81
C ARG A 170 10.41 2.37 9.42
N ASN A 171 10.88 3.46 10.02
CA ASN A 171 10.00 4.46 10.64
C ASN A 171 9.10 5.13 9.61
N ALA A 172 9.61 5.43 8.41
CA ALA A 172 8.81 5.93 7.30
C ALA A 172 7.75 4.91 6.87
N ARG A 173 8.09 3.62 6.76
CA ARG A 173 7.14 2.54 6.46
C ARG A 173 6.03 2.47 7.52
N LEU A 174 6.38 2.45 8.80
CA LEU A 174 5.41 2.40 9.89
C LEU A 174 4.52 3.66 9.94
N ALA A 175 5.11 4.85 9.71
CA ALA A 175 4.37 6.11 9.66
C ALA A 175 3.34 6.13 8.51
N VAL A 176 3.70 5.58 7.34
CA VAL A 176 2.76 5.41 6.23
C VAL A 176 1.65 4.43 6.59
N GLY A 177 1.95 3.34 7.31
CA GLY A 177 0.93 2.38 7.75
C GLY A 177 -0.06 2.96 8.77
N GLN A 178 0.41 3.89 9.60
CA GLN A 178 -0.42 4.66 10.54
C GLN A 178 -1.19 5.81 9.88
N SER A 179 -0.75 6.27 8.71
CA SER A 179 -1.38 7.38 8.01
C SER A 179 -2.75 6.96 7.49
N ALA A 180 -3.80 7.58 8.01
CA ALA A 180 -5.14 7.43 7.45
C ALA A 180 -5.33 8.39 6.28
N VAL A 181 -5.87 7.90 5.16
CA VAL A 181 -6.47 8.78 4.15
C VAL A 181 -7.63 9.51 4.81
N ASP A 182 -7.71 10.84 4.65
CA ASP A 182 -8.77 11.66 5.24
C ASP A 182 -10.17 11.16 4.82
N ASP A 183 -10.91 10.64 5.81
CA ASP A 183 -12.27 10.12 5.68
C ASP A 183 -13.23 11.13 5.02
N THR A 184 -12.96 12.43 5.14
CA THR A 184 -13.84 13.50 4.66
C THR A 184 -13.95 13.51 3.14
N LYS A 185 -12.88 13.13 2.43
CA LYS A 185 -12.85 13.07 0.96
C LYS A 185 -13.82 12.03 0.41
N TRP A 186 -13.99 10.92 1.13
CA TRP A 186 -14.94 9.88 0.74
C TRP A 186 -16.39 10.36 0.85
N TYR A 187 -16.73 11.16 1.86
CA TYR A 187 -18.07 11.75 1.94
C TYR A 187 -18.36 12.65 0.74
N LEU A 188 -17.37 13.44 0.29
CA LEU A 188 -17.51 14.28 -0.89
C LEU A 188 -17.73 13.44 -2.17
N VAL A 189 -16.92 12.39 -2.37
CA VAL A 189 -17.06 11.48 -3.52
C VAL A 189 -18.45 10.84 -3.55
N PHE A 190 -18.93 10.31 -2.41
CA PHE A 190 -20.24 9.66 -2.35
C PHE A 190 -21.41 10.65 -2.48
N ALA A 191 -21.32 11.83 -1.86
CA ALA A 191 -22.33 12.88 -1.99
C ALA A 191 -22.46 13.36 -3.44
N LEU A 192 -21.34 13.62 -4.11
CA LEU A 192 -21.32 14.00 -5.53
C LEU A 192 -21.77 12.83 -6.43
N SER A 193 -21.55 11.59 -6.01
CA SER A 193 -22.04 10.43 -6.75
C SER A 193 -23.57 10.38 -6.78
N LEU A 194 -24.18 10.54 -5.61
CA LEU A 194 -25.63 10.61 -5.48
C LEU A 194 -26.19 11.82 -6.24
N LEU A 195 -25.60 13.00 -6.06
CA LEU A 195 -26.06 14.22 -6.72
C LEU A 195 -26.00 14.10 -8.24
N THR A 196 -24.95 13.48 -8.78
CA THR A 196 -24.81 13.23 -10.23
C THR A 196 -25.88 12.26 -10.71
N ALA A 197 -26.16 11.18 -9.98
CA ALA A 197 -27.23 10.24 -10.34
C ALA A 197 -28.62 10.91 -10.33
N LEU A 198 -28.91 11.74 -9.32
CA LEU A 198 -30.16 12.51 -9.27
C LEU A 198 -30.27 13.48 -10.44
N ASN A 199 -29.18 14.16 -10.81
CA ASN A 199 -29.14 15.10 -11.93
C ASN A 199 -29.36 14.39 -13.28
N ILE A 200 -28.74 13.23 -13.50
CA ILE A 200 -28.98 12.38 -14.68
C ILE A 200 -30.47 12.00 -14.77
N GLY A 201 -31.07 11.62 -13.62
CA GLY A 201 -32.49 11.31 -13.53
C GLY A 201 -33.38 12.51 -13.88
N LEU A 202 -33.12 13.68 -13.28
CA LEU A 202 -33.85 14.92 -13.53
C LEU A 202 -33.88 15.27 -15.02
N VAL A 203 -32.71 15.36 -15.64
CA VAL A 203 -32.58 15.76 -17.05
C VAL A 203 -33.29 14.78 -18.00
N ASN A 204 -33.29 13.49 -17.68
CA ASN A 204 -33.90 12.45 -18.52
C ASN A 204 -35.33 12.08 -18.09
N ALA A 205 -35.99 12.88 -17.25
CA ALA A 205 -37.33 12.56 -16.75
C ALA A 205 -38.39 12.39 -17.86
N HIS A 206 -38.19 13.06 -19.01
CA HIS A 206 -39.03 12.91 -20.21
C HIS A 206 -38.81 11.59 -20.97
N ALA A 207 -37.63 10.98 -20.83
CA ALA A 207 -37.21 9.81 -21.59
C ALA A 207 -36.72 8.71 -20.63
N PRO A 208 -37.63 7.96 -19.96
CA PRO A 208 -37.27 7.02 -18.90
C PRO A 208 -36.35 5.88 -19.39
N LYS A 209 -36.46 5.50 -20.67
CA LYS A 209 -35.54 4.53 -21.29
C LYS A 209 -34.12 5.10 -21.40
N ALA A 210 -33.99 6.37 -21.78
CA ALA A 210 -32.70 7.07 -21.84
C ALA A 210 -32.12 7.26 -20.42
N ALA A 211 -32.95 7.66 -19.45
CA ALA A 211 -32.57 7.78 -18.05
C ALA A 211 -31.98 6.47 -17.50
N ARG A 212 -32.66 5.34 -17.74
CA ARG A 212 -32.20 4.01 -17.32
C ARG A 212 -30.83 3.67 -17.91
N ASN A 213 -30.66 3.89 -19.21
CA ASN A 213 -29.40 3.57 -19.88
C ASN A 213 -28.26 4.45 -19.36
N ALA A 214 -28.49 5.77 -19.22
CA ALA A 214 -27.50 6.70 -18.68
C ALA A 214 -27.10 6.37 -17.23
N LEU A 215 -28.09 6.07 -16.37
CA LEU A 215 -27.84 5.67 -14.99
C LEU A 215 -27.10 4.33 -14.89
N ALA A 216 -27.39 3.37 -15.77
CA ALA A 216 -26.68 2.10 -15.79
C ALA A 216 -25.19 2.28 -16.14
N ILE A 217 -24.89 3.09 -17.16
CA ILE A 217 -23.51 3.43 -17.55
C ILE A 217 -22.81 4.15 -16.38
N TYR A 218 -23.45 5.17 -15.82
CA TYR A 218 -22.92 5.93 -14.69
C TYR A 218 -22.66 5.06 -13.45
N GLY A 219 -23.63 4.23 -13.05
CA GLY A 219 -23.50 3.33 -11.91
C GLY A 219 -22.38 2.31 -12.09
N THR A 220 -22.17 1.83 -13.32
CA THR A 220 -21.06 0.92 -13.65
C THR A 220 -19.71 1.64 -13.48
N ALA A 221 -19.59 2.85 -14.04
CA ALA A 221 -18.37 3.66 -13.89
C ALA A 221 -18.08 3.99 -12.42
N LEU A 222 -19.10 4.43 -11.68
CA LEU A 222 -19.01 4.69 -10.24
C LEU A 222 -18.51 3.46 -9.47
N PHE A 223 -19.12 2.30 -9.72
CA PHE A 223 -18.75 1.05 -9.07
C PHE A 223 -17.28 0.69 -9.35
N LEU A 224 -16.88 0.65 -10.63
CA LEU A 224 -15.52 0.27 -11.02
C LEU A 224 -14.47 1.22 -10.45
N CYS A 225 -14.67 2.53 -10.59
CA CYS A 225 -13.73 3.53 -10.09
C CYS A 225 -13.55 3.43 -8.57
N VAL A 226 -14.65 3.38 -7.82
CA VAL A 226 -14.58 3.35 -6.35
C VAL A 226 -14.01 2.02 -5.84
N VAL A 227 -14.32 0.88 -6.48
CA VAL A 227 -13.73 -0.41 -6.11
C VAL A 227 -12.21 -0.39 -6.32
N ILE A 228 -11.73 0.09 -7.47
CA ILE A 228 -10.29 0.16 -7.77
C ILE A 228 -9.57 1.05 -6.76
N LEU A 229 -10.09 2.25 -6.48
CA LEU A 229 -9.49 3.15 -5.49
C LEU A 229 -9.52 2.54 -4.08
N GLY A 230 -10.63 1.92 -3.69
CA GLY A 230 -10.77 1.32 -2.37
C GLY A 230 -9.83 0.14 -2.12
N ILE A 231 -9.56 -0.68 -3.14
CA ILE A 231 -8.54 -1.74 -3.06
C ILE A 231 -7.17 -1.15 -2.75
N ASN A 232 -6.84 -0.04 -3.42
CA ASN A 232 -5.56 0.64 -3.31
C ASN A 232 -5.45 1.59 -2.11
N SER A 233 -6.54 1.83 -1.37
CA SER A 233 -6.58 2.77 -0.25
C SER A 233 -5.74 2.35 0.96
N ASP A 234 -5.32 1.08 1.00
CA ASP A 234 -4.43 0.54 2.01
C ASP A 234 -3.14 0.06 1.31
N PRO A 235 -2.02 0.79 1.44
CA PRO A 235 -0.80 0.54 0.67
C PRO A 235 -0.24 -0.87 0.87
N TYR A 236 -0.39 -1.42 2.08
CA TYR A 236 0.18 -2.71 2.45
C TYR A 236 -0.79 -3.89 2.23
N ARG A 237 -1.95 -3.65 1.59
CA ARG A 237 -2.90 -4.74 1.28
C ARG A 237 -2.38 -5.67 0.18
N THR A 238 -1.81 -5.08 -0.85
CA THR A 238 -1.38 -5.79 -2.07
C THR A 238 0.13 -5.82 -2.21
N MET A 239 0.83 -4.95 -1.48
CA MET A 239 2.28 -4.91 -1.46
C MET A 239 2.84 -6.11 -0.68
N ARG A 240 3.84 -6.77 -1.26
CA ARG A 240 4.65 -7.77 -0.57
C ARG A 240 5.98 -7.14 -0.18
N LEU A 241 6.19 -6.97 1.12
CA LEU A 241 7.51 -6.59 1.63
C LEU A 241 8.49 -7.73 1.31
N ASN A 242 9.61 -7.40 0.69
CA ASN A 242 10.61 -8.37 0.26
C ASN A 242 11.96 -8.03 0.88
N LEU A 243 12.11 -8.39 2.15
CA LEU A 243 13.41 -8.33 2.83
C LEU A 243 14.20 -9.60 2.53
N PRO A 244 15.55 -9.52 2.48
CA PRO A 244 16.39 -10.70 2.31
C PRO A 244 16.09 -11.70 3.44
N GLN A 245 15.72 -12.91 3.07
CA GLN A 245 15.65 -14.04 4.00
C GLN A 245 16.87 -14.90 3.76
N ILE A 246 17.65 -15.15 4.81
CA ILE A 246 18.82 -16.00 4.73
C ILE A 246 18.35 -17.42 5.04
N ASP A 247 18.37 -18.29 4.05
CA ASP A 247 18.12 -19.71 4.25
C ASP A 247 19.31 -20.31 5.02
N PRO A 248 19.13 -20.78 6.25
CA PRO A 248 20.23 -21.37 7.03
C PRO A 248 20.85 -22.59 6.35
N ALA A 249 20.18 -23.20 5.36
CA ALA A 249 20.73 -24.32 4.59
C ALA A 249 21.74 -23.90 3.51
N ALA A 250 21.66 -22.67 2.99
CA ALA A 250 22.53 -22.20 1.90
C ALA A 250 23.98 -21.95 2.34
N SER A 251 24.21 -21.70 3.64
CA SER A 251 25.54 -21.50 4.23
C SER A 251 26.34 -22.78 4.50
N VAL A 252 25.74 -23.96 4.28
CA VAL A 252 26.38 -25.25 4.60
C VAL A 252 27.09 -25.88 3.38
N GLU A 253 26.72 -25.53 2.14
CA GLU A 253 27.29 -26.17 0.94
C GLU A 253 28.67 -25.65 0.51
N ASP A 254 29.08 -24.44 0.92
CA ASP A 254 30.34 -23.82 0.44
C ASP A 254 31.56 -24.14 1.34
N GLY A 255 31.40 -25.06 2.31
CA GLY A 255 32.41 -25.42 3.31
C GLY A 255 33.14 -26.75 3.06
N SER A 256 33.20 -27.25 1.83
CA SER A 256 33.99 -28.46 1.53
C SER A 256 35.48 -28.11 1.42
N PRO A 257 36.39 -28.72 2.21
CA PRO A 257 37.82 -28.42 2.13
C PRO A 257 38.35 -28.80 0.74
N ALA A 258 38.99 -27.84 0.07
CA ALA A 258 39.76 -28.10 -1.14
C ALA A 258 40.75 -29.24 -0.89
N GLU A 259 40.53 -30.36 -1.57
CA GLU A 259 41.42 -31.51 -1.58
C GLU A 259 42.77 -31.05 -2.16
N VAL A 260 43.75 -30.91 -1.27
CA VAL A 260 45.14 -30.63 -1.63
C VAL A 260 45.67 -31.89 -2.32
N ASP A 261 45.74 -31.83 -3.66
CA ASP A 261 46.36 -32.85 -4.51
C ASP A 261 47.85 -32.96 -4.17
N THR A 262 48.18 -33.88 -3.27
CA THR A 262 49.56 -34.28 -3.00
C THR A 262 50.04 -35.14 -4.15
N ALA A 263 50.64 -34.51 -5.15
CA ALA A 263 51.43 -35.19 -6.17
C ALA A 263 52.53 -36.04 -5.50
N SER A 264 52.43 -37.37 -5.66
CA SER A 264 53.50 -38.31 -5.29
C SER A 264 54.44 -38.49 -6.49
N PRO A 265 55.77 -38.49 -6.29
CA PRO A 265 56.74 -38.63 -7.36
C PRO A 265 56.96 -40.09 -7.73
N GLU A 266 56.77 -40.46 -8.99
CA GLU A 266 57.33 -41.70 -9.53
C GLU A 266 58.80 -41.47 -9.93
N GLY A 267 59.70 -42.09 -9.19
CA GLY A 267 61.10 -42.27 -9.55
C GLY A 267 61.50 -43.72 -9.29
N VAL A 268 61.88 -44.39 -10.39
CA VAL A 268 62.91 -45.44 -10.58
C VAL A 268 63.33 -46.27 -9.36
#